data_AF-A0A1Y1ZX16-F1
#
_entry.id   AF-A0A1Y1ZX16-F1
#
_cell.length_a   1.000
_cell.length_b   1.000
_cell.length_c   1.000
_cell.angle_alpha   90.00
_cell.angle_beta   90.00
_cell.angle_gamma   90.00
#
_symmetry.space_group_name_H-M   'P 1'
#
loop_
_entity.id
_entity.type
_entity.pdbx_description
1 polymer ?
#
loop_
_entity_poly.entity_id
_entity_poly.type
_entity_poly.pdbx_seq_one_letter_code
_entity_poly.pdbx_strand_id
1 'polypeptide(L)'
;MASQLEDIPQPENGFYVLVTGANSGLGLAIGFRLIDEFLQTRPQSESLVLIITTRSKRKGDDTIERLRMHLQEACRKLEKGVPGIRMLLERRVFFRQEILDLTSLISVQTLSKRIRDTTPRLDVVICNAGIGGWEGLYFGKAVWLILTDWKNAVTWPQFKKSGVGWVTKPQIPESAAGKKADEPPLGDVFCANFFGHYLLGHYLSPLLARHGEHEGTRGRLIWVSSLEAYTRSLILDDIQSLKSHEPYEASKRLTDLMAISSTLPHTAPYVDEYLGHPQTSASSSQPRIYVAHPGVCGTTIMPLFMAFEYLMFFAFYMARWLGSQWHPVTTYKGACAMVWLALAKQSALDSMEDREGVGKWGSATDWWGRERVERTEVEGWGWGGVKETRKRKGRHPCAKDFTEEDKARFEADGEECWGMMERLRIEWEKRLEDAAVGARMD
;
A
#
# COMPACT_ATOMS: atom_id res chain seq x y z
N MET A 1 9.89 -26.54 -14.22
CA MET A 1 10.03 -25.07 -14.24
C MET A 1 9.72 -24.47 -15.61
N ALA A 2 10.19 -25.05 -16.72
CA ALA A 2 9.88 -24.56 -18.08
C ALA A 2 8.37 -24.45 -18.38
N SER A 3 7.55 -25.45 -18.02
CA SER A 3 6.10 -25.44 -18.30
C SER A 3 5.28 -24.43 -17.48
N GLN A 4 5.85 -23.77 -16.46
CA GLN A 4 5.16 -22.73 -15.69
C GLN A 4 5.42 -21.32 -16.24
N LEU A 5 6.44 -21.16 -17.09
CA LEU A 5 6.77 -19.88 -17.72
C LEU A 5 5.89 -19.61 -18.94
N GLU A 6 5.46 -20.66 -19.65
CA GLU A 6 4.60 -20.58 -20.84
C GLU A 6 3.18 -20.05 -20.54
N ASP A 7 2.70 -20.17 -19.30
CA ASP A 7 1.36 -19.71 -18.87
C ASP A 7 1.32 -18.26 -18.35
N ILE A 8 2.43 -17.52 -18.37
CA ILE A 8 2.49 -16.15 -17.85
C ILE A 8 1.95 -15.17 -18.90
N PRO A 9 0.85 -14.44 -18.62
CA PRO A 9 0.25 -13.55 -19.61
C PRO A 9 1.16 -12.36 -19.93
N GLN A 10 1.52 -12.23 -21.20
CA GLN A 10 2.28 -11.10 -21.74
C GLN A 10 1.59 -10.53 -22.99
N PRO A 11 0.43 -9.86 -22.83
CA PRO A 11 -0.22 -9.21 -23.96
C PRO A 11 0.66 -8.07 -24.51
N GLU A 12 0.60 -7.82 -25.82
CA GLU A 12 1.44 -6.82 -26.50
C GLU A 12 1.37 -5.41 -25.88
N ASN A 13 0.16 -5.00 -25.45
CA ASN A 13 -0.07 -3.72 -24.78
C ASN A 13 -0.59 -3.94 -23.35
N GLY A 14 0.25 -4.58 -22.54
CA GLY A 14 -0.04 -4.91 -21.15
C GLY A 14 0.13 -3.74 -20.18
N PHE A 15 -0.87 -3.56 -19.32
CA PHE A 15 -0.84 -2.73 -18.12
C PHE A 15 -0.72 -3.65 -16.90
N TYR A 16 0.47 -3.70 -16.30
CA TYR A 16 0.85 -4.66 -15.27
C TYR A 16 0.72 -4.05 -13.87
N VAL A 17 -0.19 -4.60 -13.07
CA VAL A 17 -0.45 -4.11 -11.70
C VAL A 17 -0.20 -5.22 -10.70
N LEU A 18 0.74 -5.01 -9.78
CA LEU A 18 1.00 -5.90 -8.64
C LEU A 18 0.27 -5.41 -7.40
N VAL A 19 -0.57 -6.25 -6.79
CA VAL A 19 -1.27 -5.96 -5.54
C VAL A 19 -0.84 -6.94 -4.45
N THR A 20 -0.23 -6.41 -3.40
CA THR A 20 0.20 -7.25 -2.26
C THR A 20 -0.96 -7.57 -1.32
N GLY A 21 -1.04 -8.82 -0.85
CA GLY A 21 -2.04 -9.24 0.15
C GLY A 21 -3.48 -9.15 -0.36
N ALA A 22 -3.75 -9.73 -1.53
CA ALA A 22 -5.02 -9.58 -2.23
C ALA A 22 -6.08 -10.65 -1.90
N ASN A 23 -5.83 -11.54 -0.94
CA ASN A 23 -6.73 -12.68 -0.70
C ASN A 23 -8.07 -12.34 -0.02
N SER A 24 -8.18 -11.17 0.59
CA SER A 24 -9.39 -10.72 1.28
C SER A 24 -9.37 -9.22 1.51
N GLY A 25 -10.44 -8.70 2.12
CA GLY A 25 -10.49 -7.32 2.61
C GLY A 25 -10.25 -6.28 1.50
N LEU A 26 -9.36 -5.34 1.80
CA LEU A 26 -9.03 -4.23 0.91
C LEU A 26 -8.28 -4.67 -0.35
N GLY A 27 -7.31 -5.57 -0.24
CA GLY A 27 -6.49 -6.00 -1.38
C GLY A 27 -7.30 -6.67 -2.47
N LEU A 28 -8.26 -7.53 -2.10
CA LEU A 28 -9.21 -8.12 -3.06
C LEU A 28 -10.10 -7.05 -3.70
N ALA A 29 -10.58 -6.09 -2.90
CA ALA A 29 -11.45 -5.03 -3.39
C ALA A 29 -10.72 -4.05 -4.33
N ILE A 30 -9.42 -3.84 -4.14
CA ILE A 30 -8.55 -3.14 -5.10
C ILE A 30 -8.55 -3.91 -6.43
N GLY A 31 -8.42 -5.23 -6.41
CA GLY A 31 -8.53 -6.06 -7.61
C GLY A 31 -9.87 -5.92 -8.33
N PHE A 32 -10.99 -6.02 -7.61
CA PHE A 32 -12.33 -5.83 -8.19
C PHE A 32 -12.51 -4.45 -8.82
N ARG A 33 -12.09 -3.41 -8.11
CA ARG A 33 -12.24 -2.04 -8.57
C ARG A 33 -11.30 -1.71 -9.74
N LEU A 34 -10.07 -2.25 -9.74
CA LEU A 34 -9.16 -2.16 -10.89
C LEU A 34 -9.80 -2.74 -12.15
N ILE A 35 -10.44 -3.91 -12.05
CA ILE A 35 -11.15 -4.52 -13.20
C ILE A 35 -12.24 -3.56 -13.71
N ASP A 36 -13.10 -3.08 -12.82
CA ASP A 36 -14.24 -2.23 -13.20
C ASP A 36 -13.77 -0.92 -13.86
N GLU A 37 -12.85 -0.20 -13.21
CA GLU A 37 -12.39 1.09 -13.70
C GLU A 37 -11.46 0.97 -14.91
N PHE A 38 -10.63 -0.08 -15.00
CA PHE A 38 -9.80 -0.33 -16.19
C PHE A 38 -10.66 -0.54 -17.42
N LEU A 39 -11.67 -1.42 -17.33
CA LEU A 39 -12.55 -1.71 -18.47
C LEU A 39 -13.34 -0.48 -18.92
N GLN A 40 -13.64 0.45 -18.00
CA GLN A 40 -14.35 1.69 -18.30
C GLN A 40 -13.46 2.81 -18.84
N THR A 41 -12.21 2.92 -18.37
CA THR A 41 -11.37 4.11 -18.61
C THR A 41 -10.21 3.90 -19.57
N ARG A 42 -9.71 2.67 -19.71
CA ARG A 42 -8.54 2.37 -20.56
C ARG A 42 -8.92 1.98 -21.99
N PRO A 43 -8.12 2.39 -23.01
CA PRO A 43 -8.36 2.06 -24.41
C PRO A 43 -8.56 0.56 -24.63
N GLN A 44 -9.44 0.17 -25.56
CA GLN A 44 -9.73 -1.24 -25.85
C GLN A 44 -8.52 -2.05 -26.34
N SER A 45 -7.48 -1.37 -26.83
CA SER A 45 -6.20 -1.96 -27.22
C SER A 45 -5.31 -2.33 -26.03
N GLU A 46 -5.57 -1.82 -24.83
CA GLU A 46 -4.81 -2.17 -23.62
C GLU A 46 -5.43 -3.38 -22.91
N SER A 47 -4.56 -4.22 -22.32
CA SER A 47 -4.95 -5.34 -21.47
C SER A 47 -4.40 -5.22 -20.07
N LEU A 48 -5.21 -5.47 -19.04
CA LEU A 48 -4.80 -5.50 -17.65
C LEU A 48 -4.18 -6.85 -17.32
N VAL A 49 -2.96 -6.85 -16.78
CA VAL A 49 -2.36 -8.02 -16.13
C VAL A 49 -2.35 -7.76 -14.63
N LEU A 50 -3.33 -8.33 -13.93
CA LEU A 50 -3.46 -8.19 -12.48
C LEU A 50 -2.66 -9.30 -11.79
N ILE A 51 -1.51 -8.92 -11.25
CA ILE A 51 -0.64 -9.79 -10.45
C ILE A 51 -1.03 -9.64 -8.98
N ILE A 52 -1.51 -10.72 -8.38
CA ILE A 52 -1.88 -10.73 -6.96
C ILE A 52 -0.86 -11.51 -6.15
N THR A 53 -0.60 -11.08 -4.92
CA THR A 53 0.17 -11.88 -3.97
C THR A 53 -0.66 -12.38 -2.80
N THR A 54 -0.39 -13.62 -2.38
CA THR A 54 -1.01 -14.25 -1.20
C THR A 54 0.03 -15.08 -0.45
N ARG A 55 -0.25 -15.42 0.81
CA ARG A 55 0.67 -16.25 1.63
C ARG A 55 0.63 -17.75 1.30
N SER A 56 -0.29 -18.21 0.45
CA SER A 56 -0.35 -19.63 0.07
C SER A 56 -1.09 -19.84 -1.25
N LYS A 57 -0.69 -20.88 -1.99
CA LYS A 57 -1.31 -21.23 -3.28
C LYS A 57 -2.84 -21.35 -3.19
N ARG A 58 -3.37 -22.04 -2.17
CA ARG A 58 -4.81 -22.19 -1.95
C ARG A 58 -5.54 -20.85 -1.86
N LYS A 59 -4.97 -19.87 -1.14
CA LYS A 59 -5.54 -18.52 -1.04
C LYS A 59 -5.46 -17.81 -2.38
N GLY A 60 -4.36 -17.96 -3.11
CA GLY A 60 -4.22 -17.48 -4.49
C GLY A 60 -5.33 -18.01 -5.38
N ASP A 61 -5.52 -19.33 -5.43
CA ASP A 61 -6.47 -19.98 -6.32
C ASP A 61 -7.92 -19.48 -6.06
N ASP A 62 -8.32 -19.39 -4.78
CA ASP A 62 -9.61 -18.81 -4.37
C ASP A 62 -9.75 -17.34 -4.78
N THR A 63 -8.66 -16.57 -4.67
CA THR A 63 -8.66 -15.15 -5.05
C THR A 63 -8.85 -14.98 -6.55
N ILE A 64 -8.14 -15.78 -7.37
CA ILE A 64 -8.26 -15.77 -8.83
C ILE A 64 -9.69 -16.13 -9.24
N GLU A 65 -10.30 -17.13 -8.62
CA GLU A 65 -11.67 -17.52 -8.93
C GLU A 65 -12.66 -16.38 -8.63
N ARG A 66 -12.50 -15.71 -7.49
CA ARG A 66 -13.33 -14.55 -7.13
C ARG A 66 -13.15 -13.38 -8.10
N LEU A 67 -11.92 -13.11 -8.54
CA LEU A 67 -11.63 -12.08 -9.54
C LEU A 67 -12.24 -12.41 -10.91
N ARG A 68 -12.19 -13.69 -11.32
CA ARG A 68 -12.84 -14.17 -12.56
C ARG A 68 -14.36 -14.03 -12.50
N MET A 69 -14.99 -14.44 -11.40
CA MET A 69 -16.42 -14.27 -11.19
C MET A 69 -16.81 -12.78 -11.23
N HIS A 70 -16.02 -11.91 -10.61
CA HIS A 70 -16.26 -10.46 -10.66
C HIS A 70 -16.12 -9.89 -12.07
N LEU A 71 -15.09 -10.29 -12.82
CA LEU A 71 -14.90 -9.90 -14.22
C LEU A 71 -16.10 -10.30 -15.09
N GLN A 72 -16.55 -11.55 -14.96
CA GLN A 72 -17.73 -12.04 -15.69
C GLN A 72 -18.98 -11.21 -15.36
N GLU A 73 -19.17 -10.86 -14.09
CA GLU A 73 -20.29 -10.03 -13.66
C GLU A 73 -20.20 -8.59 -14.21
N ALA A 74 -19.01 -7.99 -14.17
CA ALA A 74 -18.76 -6.66 -14.72
C ALA A 74 -19.05 -6.63 -16.23
N CYS A 75 -18.52 -7.59 -16.98
CA CYS A 75 -18.78 -7.73 -18.41
C CYS A 75 -20.26 -7.99 -18.72
N ARG A 76 -20.94 -8.83 -17.93
CA ARG A 76 -22.40 -9.08 -18.07
C ARG A 76 -23.23 -7.82 -17.87
N LYS A 77 -22.83 -6.94 -16.94
CA LYS A 77 -23.52 -5.65 -16.73
C LYS A 77 -23.32 -4.71 -17.93
N LEU A 78 -22.12 -4.66 -18.49
CA LEU A 78 -21.80 -3.82 -19.66
C LEU A 78 -22.46 -4.32 -20.95
N GLU A 79 -22.61 -5.65 -21.11
CA GLU A 79 -23.32 -6.29 -22.22
C GLU A 79 -24.77 -5.79 -22.37
N LYS A 80 -25.44 -5.44 -21.26
CA LYS A 80 -26.80 -4.88 -21.29
C LYS A 80 -26.88 -3.54 -22.02
N GLY A 81 -25.79 -2.77 -22.03
CA GLY A 81 -25.71 -1.48 -22.72
C GLY A 81 -25.19 -1.63 -24.16
N VAL A 82 -24.23 -2.53 -24.39
CA VAL A 82 -23.61 -2.75 -25.70
C VAL A 82 -23.51 -4.25 -25.99
N PRO A 83 -24.43 -4.81 -26.79
CA PRO A 83 -24.39 -6.22 -27.16
C PRO A 83 -23.07 -6.61 -27.88
N GLY A 84 -22.52 -7.77 -27.53
CA GLY A 84 -21.27 -8.31 -28.06
C GLY A 84 -20.00 -7.80 -27.37
N ILE A 85 -20.08 -6.76 -26.52
CA ILE A 85 -18.91 -6.17 -25.88
C ILE A 85 -18.24 -7.13 -24.89
N ARG A 86 -19.01 -8.04 -24.30
CA ARG A 86 -18.51 -9.02 -23.33
C ARG A 86 -17.33 -9.83 -23.86
N MET A 87 -17.42 -10.34 -25.09
CA MET A 87 -16.36 -11.17 -25.68
C MET A 87 -15.05 -10.40 -25.84
N LEU A 88 -15.12 -9.09 -26.06
CA LEU A 88 -13.96 -8.21 -26.16
C LEU A 88 -13.38 -7.90 -24.78
N LEU A 89 -14.23 -7.54 -23.80
CA LEU A 89 -13.78 -7.11 -22.48
C LEU A 89 -13.19 -8.25 -21.63
N GLU A 90 -13.77 -9.45 -21.69
CA GLU A 90 -13.25 -10.60 -20.93
C GLU A 90 -11.82 -10.98 -21.36
N ARG A 91 -11.46 -10.77 -22.63
CA ARG A 91 -10.12 -11.07 -23.16
C ARG A 91 -9.06 -10.02 -22.80
N ARG A 92 -9.46 -8.89 -22.21
CA ARG A 92 -8.56 -7.79 -21.85
C ARG A 92 -8.03 -7.91 -20.42
N VAL A 93 -8.47 -8.87 -19.62
CA VAL A 93 -8.06 -8.99 -18.22
C VAL A 93 -7.44 -10.36 -17.98
N PHE A 94 -6.16 -10.34 -17.60
CA PHE A 94 -5.38 -11.51 -17.27
C PHE A 94 -5.06 -11.50 -15.78
N PHE A 95 -5.02 -12.68 -15.18
CA PHE A 95 -4.71 -12.84 -13.76
C PHE A 95 -3.45 -13.67 -13.59
N ARG A 96 -2.56 -13.22 -12.70
CA ARG A 96 -1.37 -13.95 -12.27
C ARG A 96 -1.35 -13.99 -10.76
N GLN A 97 -1.13 -15.16 -10.19
CA GLN A 97 -0.96 -15.30 -8.75
C GLN A 97 0.49 -15.57 -8.39
N GLU A 98 0.92 -15.01 -7.27
CA GLU A 98 2.25 -15.20 -6.74
C GLU A 98 2.22 -15.39 -5.21
N ILE A 99 3.21 -16.10 -4.69
CA ILE A 99 3.35 -16.33 -3.25
C ILE A 99 4.28 -15.26 -2.69
N LEU A 100 3.83 -14.59 -1.63
CA LEU A 100 4.62 -13.60 -0.91
C LEU A 100 4.35 -13.69 0.59
N ASP A 101 5.41 -13.84 1.36
CA ASP A 101 5.41 -13.51 2.78
C ASP A 101 6.36 -12.33 3.04
N LEU A 102 5.79 -11.19 3.42
CA LEU A 102 6.55 -9.95 3.64
C LEU A 102 7.42 -10.00 4.89
N THR A 103 7.14 -10.93 5.81
CA THR A 103 7.97 -11.15 7.00
C THR A 103 9.12 -12.13 6.75
N SER A 104 9.31 -12.56 5.50
CA SER A 104 10.44 -13.38 5.05
C SER A 104 11.19 -12.65 3.92
N LEU A 105 12.40 -12.16 4.21
CA LEU A 105 13.20 -11.43 3.23
C LEU A 105 13.59 -12.31 2.03
N ILE A 106 13.80 -13.61 2.26
CA ILE A 106 14.03 -14.61 1.20
C ILE A 106 12.78 -14.74 0.30
N SER A 107 11.57 -14.75 0.88
CA SER A 107 10.33 -14.77 0.08
C SER A 107 10.22 -13.53 -0.80
N VAL A 108 10.58 -12.35 -0.27
CA VAL A 108 10.57 -11.09 -1.01
C VAL A 108 11.58 -11.14 -2.17
N GLN A 109 12.81 -11.58 -1.92
CA GLN A 109 13.84 -11.71 -2.95
C GLN A 109 13.44 -12.75 -4.03
N THR A 110 12.96 -13.91 -3.61
CA THR A 110 12.56 -14.99 -4.53
C THR A 110 11.45 -14.53 -5.47
N LEU A 111 10.41 -13.87 -4.92
CA LEU A 111 9.34 -13.32 -5.75
C LEU A 111 9.87 -12.23 -6.68
N SER A 112 10.67 -11.30 -6.18
CA SER A 112 11.13 -10.16 -6.98
C SER A 112 11.99 -10.62 -8.16
N LYS A 113 12.89 -11.60 -7.96
CA LYS A 113 13.66 -12.23 -9.05
C LYS A 113 12.71 -12.87 -10.07
N ARG A 114 11.75 -13.69 -9.61
CA ARG A 114 10.76 -14.33 -10.49
C ARG A 114 9.99 -13.29 -11.31
N ILE A 115 9.53 -12.19 -10.70
CA ILE A 115 8.80 -11.12 -11.41
C ILE A 115 9.71 -10.43 -12.44
N ARG A 116 10.96 -10.12 -12.08
CA ARG A 116 11.99 -9.55 -12.99
C ARG A 116 12.25 -10.41 -14.22
N ASP A 117 12.32 -11.73 -14.02
CA ASP A 117 12.65 -12.67 -15.10
C ASP A 117 11.46 -12.92 -16.05
N THR A 118 10.24 -12.61 -15.62
CA THR A 118 9.01 -13.09 -16.30
C THR A 118 8.01 -12.00 -16.66
N THR A 119 8.33 -10.74 -16.36
CA THR A 119 7.43 -9.61 -16.61
C THR A 119 8.17 -8.54 -17.39
N PRO A 120 7.62 -8.05 -18.52
CA PRO A 120 8.33 -7.09 -19.36
C PRO A 120 8.52 -5.74 -18.66
N ARG A 121 7.54 -5.30 -17.87
CA ARG A 121 7.56 -4.08 -17.06
C ARG A 121 6.56 -4.17 -15.91
N LEU A 122 6.60 -3.21 -15.00
CA LEU A 122 5.51 -2.96 -14.06
C LEU A 122 5.02 -1.53 -14.23
N ASP A 123 3.71 -1.37 -14.33
CA ASP A 123 3.09 -0.05 -14.36
C ASP A 123 2.81 0.43 -12.94
N VAL A 124 2.32 -0.46 -12.08
CA VAL A 124 1.92 -0.13 -10.71
C VAL A 124 2.25 -1.27 -9.74
N VAL A 125 2.81 -0.92 -8.58
CA VAL A 125 2.90 -1.79 -7.40
C VAL A 125 2.11 -1.16 -6.27
N ILE A 126 1.11 -1.87 -5.74
CA ILE A 126 0.29 -1.43 -4.61
C ILE A 126 0.70 -2.20 -3.35
N CYS A 127 1.41 -1.51 -2.46
CA CYS A 127 1.84 -1.98 -1.15
C CYS A 127 0.66 -1.93 -0.15
N ASN A 128 -0.29 -2.85 -0.32
CA ASN A 128 -1.53 -2.96 0.46
C ASN A 128 -1.42 -3.88 1.68
N ALA A 129 -0.66 -4.98 1.58
CA ALA A 129 -0.60 -5.96 2.66
C ALA A 129 -0.16 -5.32 3.99
N GLY A 130 -0.66 -5.85 5.09
CA GLY A 130 -0.27 -5.39 6.41
C GLY A 130 -1.06 -6.08 7.51
N ILE A 131 -0.57 -5.95 8.74
CA ILE A 131 -1.16 -6.49 9.96
C ILE A 131 -1.32 -5.37 10.99
N GLY A 132 -2.31 -5.51 11.86
CA GLY A 132 -2.53 -4.55 12.96
C GLY A 132 -1.62 -4.77 14.17
N GLY A 133 -1.19 -6.01 14.44
CA GLY A 133 -0.40 -6.33 15.63
C GLY A 133 -1.15 -6.13 16.96
N TRP A 134 -2.47 -6.29 16.96
CA TRP A 134 -3.30 -6.09 18.16
C TRP A 134 -3.61 -7.40 18.88
N GLU A 135 -3.58 -7.35 20.21
CA GLU A 135 -3.99 -8.42 21.11
C GLU A 135 -5.47 -8.35 21.48
N GLY A 136 -6.10 -7.19 21.28
CA GLY A 136 -7.51 -6.96 21.59
C GLY A 136 -7.85 -5.49 21.70
N LEU A 137 -8.92 -5.20 22.43
CA LEU A 137 -9.42 -3.86 22.68
C LEU A 137 -9.55 -3.58 24.17
N TYR A 138 -9.30 -2.35 24.58
CA TYR A 138 -9.70 -1.84 25.88
C TYR A 138 -11.21 -1.59 25.89
N PHE A 139 -12.02 -2.65 26.04
CA PHE A 139 -13.48 -2.60 25.86
C PHE A 139 -14.19 -1.50 26.66
N GLY A 140 -13.84 -1.29 27.93
CA GLY A 140 -14.43 -0.21 28.74
C GLY A 140 -14.15 1.17 28.15
N LYS A 141 -12.91 1.41 27.70
CA LYS A 141 -12.52 2.64 27.00
C LYS A 141 -13.22 2.76 25.65
N ALA A 142 -13.36 1.66 24.91
CA ALA A 142 -14.05 1.63 23.63
C ALA A 142 -15.53 2.04 23.78
N VAL A 143 -16.25 1.41 24.71
CA VAL A 143 -17.66 1.75 25.00
C VAL A 143 -17.78 3.21 25.43
N TRP A 144 -16.95 3.66 26.36
CA TRP A 144 -16.98 5.04 26.83
C TRP A 144 -16.74 6.03 25.69
N LEU A 145 -15.68 5.87 24.90
CA LEU A 145 -15.36 6.76 23.78
C LEU A 145 -16.41 6.74 22.69
N ILE A 146 -16.98 5.57 22.35
CA ILE A 146 -18.05 5.49 21.35
C ILE A 146 -19.30 6.24 21.84
N LEU A 147 -19.63 6.14 23.12
CA LEU A 147 -20.80 6.83 23.68
C LEU A 147 -20.60 8.34 23.88
N THR A 148 -19.37 8.80 24.13
CA THR A 148 -19.08 10.22 24.43
C THR A 148 -18.55 11.01 23.23
N ASP A 149 -17.86 10.35 22.29
CA ASP A 149 -17.26 10.97 21.10
C ASP A 149 -17.28 10.01 19.90
N TRP A 150 -18.48 9.53 19.56
CA TRP A 150 -18.72 8.47 18.58
C TRP A 150 -17.90 8.60 17.31
N LYS A 151 -18.02 9.76 16.64
CA LYS A 151 -17.41 10.00 15.32
C LYS A 151 -15.89 9.87 15.38
N ASN A 152 -15.25 10.47 16.38
CA ASN A 152 -13.80 10.44 16.48
C ASN A 152 -13.32 9.08 16.99
N ALA A 153 -14.05 8.46 17.93
CA ALA A 153 -13.74 7.15 18.47
C ALA A 153 -13.60 6.07 17.38
N VAL A 154 -14.42 6.13 16.31
CA VAL A 154 -14.33 5.16 15.21
C VAL A 154 -13.60 5.69 13.96
N THR A 155 -13.17 6.96 13.95
CA THR A 155 -12.26 7.49 12.92
C THR A 155 -10.79 7.34 13.33
N TRP A 156 -10.48 7.59 14.62
CA TRP A 156 -9.15 7.57 15.23
C TRP A 156 -9.20 6.82 16.58
N PRO A 157 -9.36 5.49 16.55
CA PRO A 157 -9.60 4.69 17.76
C PRO A 157 -8.42 4.67 18.73
N GLN A 158 -8.65 5.15 19.96
CA GLN A 158 -7.65 5.17 21.04
C GLN A 158 -7.78 3.99 22.02
N PHE A 159 -8.47 2.92 21.63
CA PHE A 159 -8.80 1.79 22.49
C PHE A 159 -8.29 0.45 21.95
N LYS A 160 -7.42 0.47 20.94
CA LYS A 160 -6.72 -0.72 20.45
C LYS A 160 -5.62 -1.10 21.44
N LYS A 161 -5.48 -2.39 21.72
CA LYS A 161 -4.40 -2.93 22.55
C LYS A 161 -3.39 -3.62 21.65
N SER A 162 -2.24 -2.99 21.44
CA SER A 162 -1.15 -3.54 20.61
C SER A 162 -0.30 -4.53 21.39
N GLY A 163 0.19 -5.55 20.69
CA GLY A 163 1.31 -6.37 21.16
C GLY A 163 2.62 -5.60 21.08
N VAL A 164 3.56 -5.93 21.96
CA VAL A 164 4.89 -5.29 22.05
C VAL A 164 5.97 -6.34 21.92
N GLY A 165 7.09 -6.01 21.26
CA GLY A 165 8.23 -6.91 21.11
C GLY A 165 8.01 -8.07 20.16
N TRP A 166 7.00 -8.00 19.30
CA TRP A 166 6.74 -9.04 18.31
C TRP A 166 7.81 -9.00 17.21
N VAL A 167 8.44 -10.14 16.98
CA VAL A 167 9.51 -10.31 15.99
C VAL A 167 9.10 -11.33 14.94
N THR A 168 9.62 -11.16 13.73
CA THR A 168 9.46 -12.14 12.66
C THR A 168 10.10 -13.48 13.07
N LYS A 169 9.79 -14.53 12.31
CA LYS A 169 10.62 -15.74 12.33
C LYS A 169 12.06 -15.40 11.88
N PRO A 170 13.04 -16.27 12.18
CA PRO A 170 14.38 -16.08 11.67
C PRO A 170 14.41 -15.96 10.14
N GLN A 171 15.19 -15.02 9.62
CA GLN A 171 15.34 -14.74 8.19
C GLN A 171 16.32 -15.70 7.54
N ILE A 172 17.33 -16.14 8.28
CA ILE A 172 18.32 -17.13 7.87
C ILE A 172 17.88 -18.51 8.39
N PRO A 173 17.60 -19.48 7.51
CA PRO A 173 17.27 -20.85 7.89
C PRO A 173 18.34 -21.50 8.78
N GLU A 174 17.91 -22.43 9.63
CA GLU A 174 18.84 -23.23 10.43
C GLU A 174 19.78 -24.05 9.54
N SER A 175 21.07 -24.08 9.91
CA SER A 175 22.05 -24.91 9.20
C SER A 175 21.69 -26.39 9.28
N ALA A 176 22.22 -27.21 8.36
CA ALA A 176 22.03 -28.67 8.39
C ALA A 176 22.50 -29.34 9.71
N ALA A 177 23.35 -28.66 10.49
CA ALA A 177 23.80 -29.07 11.81
C ALA A 177 22.89 -28.61 12.96
N GLY A 178 21.73 -28.01 12.66
CA GLY A 178 20.75 -27.52 13.65
C GLY A 178 21.17 -26.25 14.40
N LYS A 179 22.28 -25.61 14.01
CA LYS A 179 22.71 -24.35 14.63
C LYS A 179 21.90 -23.20 14.04
N LYS A 180 21.23 -22.45 14.91
CA LYS A 180 20.56 -21.18 14.57
C LYS A 180 21.61 -20.14 14.16
N ALA A 181 21.33 -19.44 13.06
CA ALA A 181 22.11 -18.28 12.67
C ALA A 181 21.99 -17.20 13.74
N ASP A 182 23.10 -16.49 13.98
CA ASP A 182 23.08 -15.31 14.82
C ASP A 182 22.58 -14.14 13.96
N GLU A 183 21.32 -13.76 14.17
CA GLU A 183 20.70 -12.61 13.50
C GLU A 183 19.94 -11.76 14.54
N PRO A 184 19.94 -10.42 14.38
CA PRO A 184 19.19 -9.57 15.27
C PRO A 184 17.69 -9.71 15.03
N PRO A 185 16.87 -9.33 16.02
CA PRO A 185 15.43 -9.31 15.86
C PRO A 185 15.02 -8.36 14.73
N LEU A 186 14.00 -8.78 13.98
CA LEU A 186 13.31 -7.95 13.00
C LEU A 186 11.86 -7.79 13.45
N GLY A 187 11.39 -6.55 13.62
CA GLY A 187 10.04 -6.27 14.12
C GLY A 187 8.95 -6.81 13.19
N ASP A 188 7.97 -7.55 13.73
CA ASP A 188 6.97 -8.27 12.91
C ASP A 188 6.03 -7.31 12.15
N VAL A 189 5.41 -6.37 12.87
CA VAL A 189 4.51 -5.37 12.27
C VAL A 189 5.27 -4.43 11.33
N PHE A 190 6.45 -3.98 11.75
CA PHE A 190 7.34 -3.17 10.92
C PHE A 190 7.70 -3.88 9.60
N CYS A 191 8.09 -5.15 9.68
CA CYS A 191 8.45 -5.92 8.49
C CYS A 191 7.26 -6.17 7.57
N ALA A 192 6.12 -6.57 8.13
CA ALA A 192 4.91 -6.85 7.37
C ALA A 192 4.27 -5.61 6.72
N ASN A 193 4.37 -4.45 7.36
CA ASN A 193 3.70 -3.21 6.91
C ASN A 193 4.63 -2.27 6.13
N PHE A 194 5.94 -2.40 6.32
CA PHE A 194 6.93 -1.46 5.78
C PHE A 194 8.13 -2.17 5.16
N PHE A 195 9.01 -2.79 5.94
CA PHE A 195 10.34 -3.20 5.45
C PHE A 195 10.29 -4.28 4.36
N GLY A 196 9.37 -5.25 4.44
CA GLY A 196 9.17 -6.23 3.38
C GLY A 196 8.74 -5.57 2.06
N HIS A 197 7.87 -4.55 2.12
CA HIS A 197 7.49 -3.75 0.95
C HIS A 197 8.59 -2.83 0.47
N TYR A 198 9.41 -2.31 1.38
CA TYR A 198 10.57 -1.49 1.06
C TYR A 198 11.51 -2.27 0.15
N LEU A 199 11.93 -3.47 0.57
CA LEU A 199 12.75 -4.37 -0.24
C LEU A 199 12.07 -4.78 -1.55
N LEU A 200 10.78 -5.13 -1.50
CA LEU A 200 10.00 -5.46 -2.70
C LEU A 200 10.03 -4.30 -3.72
N GLY A 201 9.82 -3.06 -3.26
CA GLY A 201 9.87 -1.87 -4.11
C GLY A 201 11.25 -1.62 -4.70
N HIS A 202 12.32 -1.77 -3.90
CA HIS A 202 13.71 -1.69 -4.37
C HIS A 202 13.98 -2.70 -5.49
N TYR A 203 13.71 -3.98 -5.24
CA TYR A 203 13.98 -5.04 -6.21
C TYR A 203 13.11 -4.96 -7.47
N LEU A 204 11.90 -4.40 -7.38
CA LEU A 204 11.01 -4.23 -8.53
C LEU A 204 11.17 -2.88 -9.23
N SER A 205 11.94 -1.95 -8.68
CA SER A 205 12.17 -0.63 -9.26
C SER A 205 12.68 -0.68 -10.71
N PRO A 206 13.61 -1.59 -11.09
CA PRO A 206 14.04 -1.70 -12.48
C PRO A 206 12.93 -2.05 -13.48
N LEU A 207 11.83 -2.67 -13.04
CA LEU A 207 10.65 -2.92 -13.88
C LEU A 207 9.71 -1.71 -13.92
N LEU A 208 9.58 -0.99 -12.79
CA LEU A 208 8.82 0.25 -12.71
C LEU A 208 9.47 1.38 -13.51
N ALA A 209 10.77 1.31 -13.78
CA ALA A 209 11.49 2.30 -14.57
C ALA A 209 11.28 2.13 -16.09
N ARG A 210 10.77 0.99 -16.58
CA ARG A 210 10.62 0.66 -18.01
C ARG A 210 9.42 1.36 -18.67
N HIS A 211 9.43 2.68 -18.64
CA HIS A 211 8.48 3.58 -19.31
C HIS A 211 9.26 4.70 -20.00
N GLY A 212 9.13 4.80 -21.32
CA GLY A 212 9.76 5.87 -22.09
C GLY A 212 9.08 7.22 -21.85
N GLU A 213 9.84 8.30 -21.99
CA GLU A 213 9.34 9.68 -21.79
C GLU A 213 8.13 9.99 -22.70
N HIS A 214 8.11 9.44 -23.91
CA HIS A 214 7.04 9.62 -24.90
C HIS A 214 5.70 8.99 -24.50
N GLU A 215 5.68 8.04 -23.55
CA GLU A 215 4.46 7.35 -23.12
C GLU A 215 3.57 8.26 -22.25
N GLY A 216 4.08 9.39 -21.75
CA GLY A 216 3.31 10.30 -20.89
C GLY A 216 2.87 9.65 -19.57
N THR A 217 3.57 8.61 -19.14
CA THR A 217 3.35 7.85 -17.91
C THR A 217 4.68 7.47 -17.27
N ARG A 218 4.64 6.97 -16.03
CA ARG A 218 5.79 6.44 -15.29
C ARG A 218 5.31 5.34 -14.35
N GLY A 219 6.20 4.43 -13.97
CA GLY A 219 5.87 3.40 -12.99
C GLY A 219 5.51 4.00 -11.63
N ARG A 220 4.55 3.40 -10.94
CA ARG A 220 4.02 3.90 -9.66
C ARG A 220 4.19 2.89 -8.54
N LEU A 221 4.82 3.31 -7.44
CA LEU A 221 4.83 2.59 -6.18
C LEU A 221 3.84 3.25 -5.22
N ILE A 222 2.68 2.62 -5.00
CA ILE A 222 1.58 3.17 -4.20
C ILE A 222 1.57 2.49 -2.83
N TRP A 223 1.88 3.25 -1.80
CA TRP A 223 1.85 2.80 -0.42
C TRP A 223 0.47 2.99 0.20
N VAL A 224 -0.06 1.93 0.83
CA VAL A 224 -1.31 2.01 1.62
C VAL A 224 -0.97 2.30 3.07
N SER A 225 -1.15 3.56 3.46
CA SER A 225 -1.02 4.09 4.81
C SER A 225 -2.36 4.13 5.56
N SER A 226 -2.44 4.91 6.62
CA SER A 226 -3.61 5.08 7.49
C SER A 226 -3.85 6.54 7.86
N LEU A 227 -5.03 6.81 8.42
CA LEU A 227 -5.34 8.05 9.14
C LEU A 227 -4.60 8.14 10.48
N GLU A 228 -4.14 6.99 10.98
CA GLU A 228 -3.51 6.84 12.29
C GLU A 228 -1.97 6.91 12.22
N ALA A 229 -1.44 7.54 11.18
CA ALA A 229 0.00 7.77 10.99
C ALA A 229 0.49 8.96 11.84
N TYR A 230 0.40 8.83 13.16
CA TYR A 230 0.70 9.93 14.09
C TYR A 230 2.21 10.15 14.24
N THR A 231 2.60 11.40 14.43
CA THR A 231 4.00 11.80 14.67
C THR A 231 4.55 11.14 15.93
N ARG A 232 3.74 11.11 17.01
CA ARG A 232 4.13 10.56 18.32
C ARG A 232 4.43 9.05 18.32
N SER A 233 3.95 8.33 17.31
CA SER A 233 4.02 6.87 17.29
C SER A 233 5.36 6.37 16.77
N LEU A 234 6.03 7.15 15.90
CA LEU A 234 7.34 6.80 15.36
C LEU A 234 8.45 7.33 16.27
N ILE A 235 9.23 6.42 16.82
CA ILE A 235 10.42 6.72 17.62
C ILE A 235 11.62 6.28 16.79
N LEU A 236 12.47 7.22 16.36
CA LEU A 236 13.57 6.92 15.43
C LEU A 236 14.57 5.92 16.04
N ASP A 237 14.90 6.04 17.32
CA ASP A 237 15.75 5.07 18.04
C ASP A 237 15.15 3.65 18.12
N ASP A 238 13.85 3.49 17.86
CA ASP A 238 13.14 2.21 17.78
C ASP A 238 12.34 2.15 16.46
N ILE A 239 13.02 2.42 15.33
CA ILE A 239 12.39 2.47 13.99
C ILE A 239 11.61 1.18 13.64
N GLN A 240 12.02 0.04 14.19
CA GLN A 240 11.36 -1.25 14.01
C GLN A 240 10.18 -1.50 14.97
N SER A 241 9.92 -0.56 15.89
CA SER A 241 8.84 -0.61 16.88
C SER A 241 8.87 -1.85 17.79
N LEU A 242 10.06 -2.27 18.21
CA LEU A 242 10.23 -3.43 19.10
C LEU A 242 9.77 -3.13 20.53
N LYS A 243 9.87 -1.87 20.98
CA LYS A 243 9.48 -1.43 22.32
C LYS A 243 8.20 -0.59 22.33
N SER A 244 7.70 -0.21 21.15
CA SER A 244 6.52 0.63 21.00
C SER A 244 5.21 -0.10 21.33
N HIS A 245 4.27 0.63 21.92
CA HIS A 245 2.88 0.22 22.10
C HIS A 245 1.97 0.63 20.92
N GLU A 246 2.52 1.28 19.90
CA GLU A 246 1.80 1.73 18.69
C GLU A 246 2.56 1.30 17.40
N PRO A 247 2.97 0.02 17.25
CA PRO A 247 3.79 -0.41 16.12
C PRO A 247 3.08 -0.29 14.76
N TYR A 248 1.74 -0.41 14.73
CA TYR A 248 0.96 -0.21 13.52
C TYR A 248 1.04 1.26 13.07
N GLU A 249 0.71 2.18 13.98
CA GLU A 249 0.73 3.62 13.77
C GLU A 249 2.13 4.10 13.37
N ALA A 250 3.16 3.62 14.07
CA ALA A 250 4.56 3.90 13.76
C ALA A 250 4.93 3.47 12.32
N SER A 251 4.55 2.26 11.92
CA SER A 251 4.80 1.78 10.54
C SER A 251 4.12 2.65 9.48
N LYS A 252 2.92 3.17 9.78
CA LYS A 252 2.18 4.05 8.85
C LYS A 252 2.72 5.48 8.85
N ARG A 253 3.23 5.97 9.99
CA ARG A 253 3.97 7.24 10.05
C ARG A 253 5.25 7.18 9.22
N LEU A 254 6.00 6.09 9.34
CA LEU A 254 7.18 5.84 8.51
C LEU A 254 6.80 5.81 7.02
N THR A 255 5.70 5.13 6.64
CA THR A 255 5.16 5.16 5.27
C THR A 255 4.91 6.58 4.77
N ASP A 256 4.23 7.41 5.56
CA ASP A 256 3.90 8.79 5.17
C ASP A 256 5.16 9.63 4.97
N LEU A 257 6.12 9.55 5.90
CA LEU A 257 7.39 10.26 5.81
C LEU A 257 8.14 9.88 4.54
N MET A 258 8.39 8.59 4.34
CA MET A 258 9.20 8.06 3.24
C MET A 258 8.58 8.36 1.87
N ALA A 259 7.28 8.18 1.72
CA ALA A 259 6.60 8.40 0.45
C ALA A 259 6.54 9.88 0.07
N ILE A 260 6.25 10.78 1.03
CA ILE A 260 6.16 12.22 0.76
C ILE A 260 7.55 12.81 0.57
N SER A 261 8.49 12.46 1.45
CA SER A 261 9.85 12.96 1.39
C SER A 261 10.59 12.49 0.14
N SER A 262 10.18 11.40 -0.52
CA SER A 262 10.80 10.90 -1.77
C SER A 262 10.93 11.92 -2.91
N THR A 263 10.24 13.06 -2.84
CA THR A 263 10.32 14.16 -3.82
C THR A 263 11.27 15.28 -3.45
N LEU A 264 11.82 15.25 -2.24
CA LEU A 264 12.58 16.35 -1.69
C LEU A 264 14.04 16.28 -2.17
N PRO A 265 14.67 17.44 -2.47
CA PRO A 265 16.04 17.46 -2.96
C PRO A 265 17.06 16.79 -2.01
N HIS A 266 16.92 16.97 -0.70
CA HIS A 266 17.87 16.43 0.29
C HIS A 266 17.76 14.92 0.49
N THR A 267 16.62 14.30 0.17
CA THR A 267 16.47 12.85 0.20
C THR A 267 16.82 12.18 -1.12
N ALA A 268 17.00 12.95 -2.20
CA ALA A 268 17.24 12.43 -3.54
C ALA A 268 18.39 11.39 -3.62
N PRO A 269 19.53 11.55 -2.92
CA PRO A 269 20.60 10.53 -2.97
C PRO A 269 20.13 9.15 -2.50
N TYR A 270 19.35 9.10 -1.42
CA TYR A 270 18.80 7.83 -0.90
C TYR A 270 17.71 7.26 -1.81
N VAL A 271 16.88 8.12 -2.37
CA VAL A 271 15.80 7.72 -3.29
C VAL A 271 16.37 7.16 -4.58
N ASP A 272 17.43 7.77 -5.12
CA ASP A 272 18.09 7.33 -6.34
C ASP A 272 18.79 5.98 -6.14
N GLU A 273 19.44 5.78 -4.98
CA GLU A 273 19.99 4.49 -4.57
C GLU A 273 18.89 3.42 -4.42
N TYR A 274 17.82 3.75 -3.70
CA TYR A 274 16.67 2.87 -3.50
C TYR A 274 15.97 2.49 -4.80
N LEU A 275 15.81 3.42 -5.74
CA LEU A 275 15.19 3.12 -7.03
C LEU A 275 16.18 2.48 -8.01
N GLY A 276 17.48 2.47 -7.70
CA GLY A 276 18.53 1.87 -8.52
C GLY A 276 18.58 2.43 -9.94
N HIS A 277 18.19 3.70 -10.13
CA HIS A 277 17.98 4.27 -11.46
C HIS A 277 19.13 5.18 -11.91
N PRO A 278 19.90 4.80 -12.94
CA PRO A 278 20.76 5.72 -13.68
C PRO A 278 19.87 6.51 -14.65
N GLN A 279 19.80 7.84 -14.47
CA GLN A 279 19.25 8.91 -15.33
C GLN A 279 18.17 8.56 -16.38
N THR A 280 17.10 9.38 -16.43
CA THR A 280 16.03 9.28 -17.44
C THR A 280 16.60 9.18 -18.85
N SER A 281 16.07 8.23 -19.63
CA SER A 281 16.47 7.96 -21.02
C SER A 281 15.23 7.77 -21.89
N ALA A 282 15.42 7.66 -23.20
CA ALA A 282 14.32 7.48 -24.16
C ALA A 282 13.38 6.30 -23.81
N SER A 283 13.88 5.27 -23.11
CA SER A 283 13.14 4.07 -22.74
C SER A 283 12.97 3.87 -21.23
N SER A 284 13.39 4.83 -20.39
CA SER A 284 13.35 4.67 -18.94
C SER A 284 13.08 5.99 -18.22
N SER A 285 12.20 5.96 -17.23
CA SER A 285 11.84 7.10 -16.39
C SER A 285 11.83 6.73 -14.93
N GLN A 286 12.13 7.71 -14.07
CA GLN A 286 12.16 7.48 -12.63
C GLN A 286 10.75 7.11 -12.11
N PRO A 287 10.60 5.98 -11.41
CA PRO A 287 9.35 5.62 -10.76
C PRO A 287 8.91 6.69 -9.76
N ARG A 288 7.59 6.82 -9.56
CA ARG A 288 7.01 7.75 -8.58
C ARG A 288 6.39 7.02 -7.40
N ILE A 289 6.73 7.46 -6.20
CA ILE A 289 6.18 6.94 -4.94
C ILE A 289 4.99 7.80 -4.52
N TYR A 290 3.83 7.17 -4.35
CA TYR A 290 2.62 7.81 -3.84
C TYR A 290 2.18 7.15 -2.53
N VAL A 291 1.45 7.89 -1.70
CA VAL A 291 0.83 7.37 -0.49
C VAL A 291 -0.68 7.62 -0.48
N ALA A 292 -1.42 6.57 -0.16
CA ALA A 292 -2.87 6.57 -0.08
C ALA A 292 -3.36 5.93 1.23
N HIS A 293 -4.62 6.15 1.61
CA HIS A 293 -5.26 5.39 2.68
C HIS A 293 -6.72 5.07 2.33
N PRO A 294 -7.27 3.94 2.84
CA PRO A 294 -8.60 3.47 2.48
C PRO A 294 -9.75 4.15 3.24
N GLY A 295 -9.45 5.18 4.04
CA GLY A 295 -10.34 5.60 5.13
C GLY A 295 -10.59 4.43 6.11
N VAL A 296 -11.79 4.38 6.67
CA VAL A 296 -12.29 3.34 7.57
C VAL A 296 -13.25 2.44 6.79
N CYS A 297 -12.84 1.20 6.59
CA CYS A 297 -13.66 0.15 5.98
C CYS A 297 -13.56 -1.16 6.77
N GLY A 298 -14.65 -1.93 6.77
CA GLY A 298 -14.71 -3.21 7.48
C GLY A 298 -13.83 -4.25 6.79
N THR A 299 -12.73 -4.62 7.45
CA THR A 299 -11.81 -5.68 7.02
C THR A 299 -11.58 -6.64 8.18
N THR A 300 -11.02 -7.82 7.87
CA THR A 300 -10.66 -8.83 8.88
C THR A 300 -9.29 -8.53 9.54
N ILE A 301 -8.78 -7.30 9.47
CA ILE A 301 -7.50 -6.92 10.07
C ILE A 301 -7.53 -7.01 11.60
N MET A 302 -8.71 -6.81 12.18
CA MET A 302 -9.03 -7.11 13.57
C MET A 302 -10.18 -8.11 13.56
N PRO A 303 -9.94 -9.42 13.73
CA PRO A 303 -11.01 -10.41 13.72
C PRO A 303 -11.93 -10.19 14.93
N LEU A 304 -13.22 -10.06 14.67
CA LEU A 304 -14.25 -9.88 15.69
C LEU A 304 -15.24 -11.04 15.61
N PHE A 305 -15.89 -11.36 16.73
CA PHE A 305 -17.04 -12.26 16.68
C PHE A 305 -18.16 -11.61 15.87
N MET A 306 -18.95 -12.42 15.15
CA MET A 306 -19.93 -11.95 14.16
C MET A 306 -20.86 -10.83 14.67
N ALA A 307 -21.33 -10.94 15.93
CA ALA A 307 -22.17 -9.88 16.52
C ALA A 307 -21.43 -8.53 16.62
N PHE A 308 -20.14 -8.53 16.98
CA PHE A 308 -19.32 -7.32 17.03
C PHE A 308 -18.98 -6.78 15.64
N GLU A 309 -18.91 -7.62 14.61
CA GLU A 309 -18.76 -7.14 13.23
C GLU A 309 -19.98 -6.29 12.81
N TYR A 310 -21.20 -6.76 13.07
CA TYR A 310 -22.41 -5.97 12.78
C TYR A 310 -22.45 -4.66 13.56
N LEU A 311 -22.07 -4.68 14.84
CA LEU A 311 -21.97 -3.46 15.66
C LEU A 311 -20.90 -2.50 15.14
N MET A 312 -19.75 -3.01 14.70
CA MET A 312 -18.69 -2.22 14.09
C MET A 312 -19.19 -1.54 12.81
N PHE A 313 -19.85 -2.29 11.90
CA PHE A 313 -20.43 -1.72 10.69
C PHE A 313 -21.49 -0.66 11.02
N PHE A 314 -22.36 -0.91 11.99
CA PHE A 314 -23.33 0.08 12.48
C PHE A 314 -22.62 1.35 12.96
N ALA A 315 -21.56 1.21 13.77
CA ALA A 315 -20.79 2.34 14.26
C ALA A 315 -20.12 3.14 13.14
N PHE A 316 -19.59 2.46 12.12
CA PHE A 316 -19.02 3.09 10.93
C PHE A 316 -20.05 3.86 10.09
N TYR A 317 -21.23 3.27 9.85
CA TYR A 317 -22.31 3.96 9.16
C TYR A 317 -22.80 5.18 9.95
N MET A 318 -22.92 5.05 11.27
CA MET A 318 -23.28 6.16 12.14
C MET A 318 -22.22 7.28 12.06
N ALA A 319 -20.93 6.97 12.12
CA ALA A 319 -19.89 7.99 11.99
C ALA A 319 -19.90 8.70 10.62
N ARG A 320 -20.23 8.00 9.53
CA ARG A 320 -20.47 8.63 8.23
C ARG A 320 -21.64 9.62 8.31
N TRP A 321 -22.76 9.21 8.90
CA TRP A 321 -23.92 10.07 9.17
C TRP A 321 -23.68 11.08 10.31
N LEU A 322 -22.51 11.12 10.92
CA LEU A 322 -22.10 12.23 11.80
C LEU A 322 -21.11 13.15 11.07
N GLY A 323 -20.99 12.99 9.75
CA GLY A 323 -20.17 13.83 8.88
C GLY A 323 -18.72 13.39 8.75
N SER A 324 -18.34 12.19 9.20
CA SER A 324 -16.99 11.66 8.93
C SER A 324 -16.88 11.25 7.47
N GLN A 325 -16.12 12.02 6.68
CA GLN A 325 -15.86 11.67 5.29
C GLN A 325 -14.97 10.43 5.14
N TRP A 326 -14.23 10.09 6.19
CA TRP A 326 -13.28 8.99 6.20
C TRP A 326 -13.93 7.64 6.44
N HIS A 327 -15.25 7.52 6.30
CA HIS A 327 -15.96 6.26 6.44
C HIS A 327 -16.49 5.72 5.11
N PRO A 328 -15.63 5.22 4.20
CA PRO A 328 -16.07 4.39 3.06
C PRO A 328 -16.84 3.14 3.46
N VAL A 329 -16.63 2.62 4.67
CA VAL A 329 -17.29 1.47 5.32
C VAL A 329 -17.11 0.14 4.59
N THR A 330 -17.29 0.08 3.27
CA THR A 330 -17.03 -1.11 2.45
C THR A 330 -15.63 -1.04 1.84
N THR A 331 -15.02 -2.20 1.64
CA THR A 331 -13.66 -2.30 1.07
C THR A 331 -13.58 -1.83 -0.37
N TYR A 332 -14.65 -2.01 -1.16
CA TYR A 332 -14.72 -1.50 -2.53
C TYR A 332 -14.63 0.04 -2.58
N LYS A 333 -15.33 0.72 -1.68
CA LYS A 333 -15.22 2.18 -1.53
C LYS A 333 -13.87 2.58 -0.95
N GLY A 334 -13.35 1.78 -0.01
CA GLY A 334 -12.00 1.95 0.52
C GLY A 334 -10.90 1.85 -0.55
N ALA A 335 -11.12 1.10 -1.63
CA ALA A 335 -10.17 0.95 -2.73
C ALA A 335 -10.02 2.20 -3.63
N CYS A 336 -10.88 3.21 -3.48
CA CYS A 336 -10.99 4.36 -4.38
C CYS A 336 -9.66 5.08 -4.66
N ALA A 337 -8.97 5.56 -3.63
CA ALA A 337 -7.73 6.33 -3.81
C ALA A 337 -6.60 5.50 -4.46
N MET A 338 -6.46 4.23 -4.09
CA MET A 338 -5.41 3.36 -4.65
C MET A 338 -5.64 3.07 -6.13
N VAL A 339 -6.89 2.76 -6.52
CA VAL A 339 -7.22 2.50 -7.92
C VAL A 339 -7.15 3.78 -8.77
N TRP A 340 -7.60 4.90 -8.22
CA TRP A 340 -7.46 6.19 -8.89
C TRP A 340 -6.00 6.55 -9.12
N LEU A 341 -5.12 6.41 -8.12
CA LEU A 341 -3.68 6.62 -8.29
C LEU A 341 -3.06 5.64 -9.29
N ALA A 342 -3.57 4.41 -9.40
CA ALA A 342 -3.08 3.44 -10.38
C ALA A 342 -3.48 3.83 -11.81
N LEU A 343 -4.69 4.35 -12.02
CA LEU A 343 -5.26 4.54 -13.37
C LEU A 343 -5.22 5.99 -13.88
N ALA A 344 -5.10 6.99 -13.01
CA ALA A 344 -5.10 8.39 -13.40
C ALA A 344 -3.98 8.71 -14.41
N LYS A 345 -4.23 9.67 -15.30
CA LYS A 345 -3.19 10.20 -16.20
C LYS A 345 -2.08 10.86 -15.39
N GLN A 346 -0.83 10.64 -15.77
CA GLN A 346 0.31 11.20 -15.05
C GLN A 346 0.24 12.73 -14.98
N SER A 347 -0.07 13.39 -16.11
CA SER A 347 -0.23 14.84 -16.17
C SER A 347 -1.29 15.41 -15.22
N ALA A 348 -2.35 14.65 -14.91
CA ALA A 348 -3.36 15.06 -13.95
C ALA A 348 -2.82 15.00 -12.51
N LEU A 349 -2.06 13.96 -12.18
CA LEU A 349 -1.41 13.83 -10.86
C LEU A 349 -0.36 14.93 -10.67
N ASP A 350 0.49 15.14 -11.68
CA ASP A 350 1.53 16.17 -11.67
C ASP A 350 0.90 17.56 -11.49
N SER A 351 -0.12 17.89 -12.28
CA SER A 351 -0.85 19.17 -12.14
C SER A 351 -1.48 19.37 -10.76
N MET A 352 -1.90 18.29 -10.09
CA MET A 352 -2.45 18.37 -8.73
C MET A 352 -1.37 18.52 -7.66
N GLU A 353 -0.20 17.89 -7.83
CA GLU A 353 0.95 18.06 -6.93
C GLU A 353 1.63 19.41 -7.12
N ASP A 354 1.73 19.94 -8.35
CA ASP A 354 2.26 21.28 -8.62
C ASP A 354 1.41 22.38 -7.96
N ARG A 355 0.09 22.19 -7.93
CA ARG A 355 -0.85 23.17 -7.39
C ARG A 355 -1.09 23.05 -5.90
N GLU A 356 -1.18 21.83 -5.39
CA GLU A 356 -1.57 21.56 -4.00
C GLU A 356 -0.45 20.97 -3.16
N GLY A 357 0.73 20.74 -3.74
CA GLY A 357 1.84 20.07 -3.11
C GLY A 357 1.73 18.54 -3.10
N VAL A 358 2.85 17.88 -2.80
CA VAL A 358 2.95 16.42 -2.66
C VAL A 358 2.32 16.00 -1.35
N GLY A 359 1.40 15.04 -1.37
CA GLY A 359 0.71 14.66 -0.14
C GLY A 359 -0.08 13.37 -0.23
N LYS A 360 -0.71 13.00 0.89
CA LYS A 360 -1.47 11.77 1.03
C LYS A 360 -2.86 11.86 0.40
N TRP A 361 -3.27 10.78 -0.26
CA TRP A 361 -4.58 10.64 -0.88
C TRP A 361 -5.47 9.70 -0.07
N GLY A 362 -6.77 10.00 0.02
CA GLY A 362 -7.70 9.27 0.86
C GLY A 362 -8.96 8.86 0.12
N SER A 363 -9.40 7.62 0.34
CA SER A 363 -10.75 7.20 -0.02
C SER A 363 -11.74 7.84 0.94
N ALA A 364 -12.56 8.75 0.42
CA ALA A 364 -13.55 9.48 1.20
C ALA A 364 -14.96 9.19 0.69
N THR A 365 -15.96 9.40 1.54
CA THR A 365 -17.37 9.40 1.18
C THR A 365 -18.06 10.67 1.63
N ASP A 366 -19.14 11.05 0.96
CA ASP A 366 -20.11 11.98 1.52
C ASP A 366 -21.06 11.26 2.51
N TRP A 367 -22.03 12.00 3.03
CA TRP A 367 -23.05 11.48 3.94
C TRP A 367 -23.87 10.31 3.34
N TRP A 368 -24.12 10.36 2.03
CA TRP A 368 -24.87 9.35 1.28
C TRP A 368 -24.01 8.16 0.88
N GLY A 369 -22.72 8.18 1.23
CA GLY A 369 -21.78 7.15 0.85
C GLY A 369 -21.29 7.26 -0.60
N ARG A 370 -21.47 8.40 -1.27
CA ARG A 370 -20.84 8.65 -2.58
C ARG A 370 -19.35 8.82 -2.37
N GLU A 371 -18.59 7.93 -2.99
CA GLU A 371 -17.14 7.86 -2.87
C GLU A 371 -16.44 8.92 -3.72
N ARG A 372 -15.25 9.33 -3.29
CA ARG A 372 -14.34 10.20 -4.02
C ARG A 372 -12.93 10.09 -3.45
N VAL A 373 -11.96 10.54 -4.22
CA VAL A 373 -10.59 10.75 -3.73
C VAL A 373 -10.49 12.15 -3.16
N GLU A 374 -9.90 12.25 -1.98
CA GLU A 374 -9.57 13.53 -1.32
C GLU A 374 -8.10 13.57 -0.96
N ARG A 375 -7.55 14.76 -0.76
CA ARG A 375 -6.27 14.89 -0.04
C ARG A 375 -6.50 14.58 1.44
N THR A 376 -5.45 14.28 2.17
CA THR A 376 -5.50 14.01 3.60
C THR A 376 -4.41 14.79 4.30
N GLU A 377 -4.76 15.43 5.42
CA GLU A 377 -3.78 16.07 6.30
C GLU A 377 -2.79 15.04 6.83
N VAL A 378 -1.51 15.40 6.79
CA VAL A 378 -0.42 14.62 7.39
C VAL A 378 0.18 15.46 8.50
N GLU A 379 0.26 14.93 9.73
CA GLU A 379 0.82 15.66 10.86
C GLU A 379 2.26 16.11 10.55
N GLY A 380 2.59 17.36 10.87
CA GLY A 380 3.89 17.95 10.54
C GLY A 380 4.00 18.50 9.11
N TRP A 381 3.21 17.98 8.16
CA TRP A 381 3.27 18.35 6.74
C TRP A 381 2.05 19.15 6.26
N GLY A 382 0.92 19.02 6.93
CA GLY A 382 -0.35 19.63 6.53
C GLY A 382 -0.90 19.00 5.24
N TRP A 383 -1.45 19.84 4.36
CA TRP A 383 -2.03 19.43 3.08
C TRP A 383 -1.07 19.75 1.95
N GLY A 384 -0.13 18.85 1.69
CA GLY A 384 0.81 19.00 0.60
C GLY A 384 2.09 19.78 0.92
N GLY A 385 2.35 20.10 2.19
CA GLY A 385 3.54 20.89 2.57
C GLY A 385 3.44 22.36 2.19
N VAL A 386 2.22 22.83 1.91
CA VAL A 386 1.90 24.21 1.55
C VAL A 386 0.91 24.80 2.54
N LYS A 387 1.04 26.10 2.79
CA LYS A 387 0.14 26.83 3.70
C LYS A 387 -1.31 26.75 3.22
N GLU A 388 -2.21 26.34 4.12
CA GLU A 388 -3.63 26.24 3.80
C GLU A 388 -4.23 27.61 3.42
N THR A 389 -4.93 27.65 2.29
CA THR A 389 -5.70 28.82 1.84
C THR A 389 -7.21 28.67 2.08
N ARG A 390 -7.67 27.46 2.41
CA ARG A 390 -9.09 27.13 2.63
C ARG A 390 -9.23 26.08 3.73
N LYS A 391 -10.29 26.19 4.54
CA LYS A 391 -10.65 25.15 5.51
C LYS A 391 -11.03 23.86 4.80
N ARG A 392 -10.33 22.76 5.10
CA ARG A 392 -10.64 21.41 4.61
C ARG A 392 -11.30 20.58 5.71
N LYS A 393 -12.18 19.65 5.32
CA LYS A 393 -12.85 18.71 6.24
C LYS A 393 -11.94 17.50 6.50
N GLY A 394 -12.25 16.74 7.56
CA GLY A 394 -11.58 15.48 7.86
C GLY A 394 -10.24 15.61 8.61
N ARG A 395 -9.97 16.76 9.22
CA ARG A 395 -8.83 16.92 10.12
C ARG A 395 -9.04 16.10 11.40
N HIS A 396 -7.94 15.60 11.97
CA HIS A 396 -7.96 15.02 13.32
C HIS A 396 -8.43 16.08 14.33
N PRO A 397 -9.19 15.75 15.40
CA PRO A 397 -9.71 16.75 16.34
C PRO A 397 -8.63 17.56 17.05
N CYS A 398 -7.46 16.95 17.23
CA CYS A 398 -6.27 17.58 17.81
C CYS A 398 -5.24 18.04 16.75
N ALA A 399 -5.63 18.12 15.47
CA ALA A 399 -4.75 18.62 14.43
C ALA A 399 -4.33 20.06 14.73
N LYS A 400 -3.03 20.33 14.59
CA LYS A 400 -2.45 21.67 14.73
C LYS A 400 -2.36 22.33 13.37
N ASP A 401 -2.47 23.64 13.33
CA ASP A 401 -2.27 24.38 12.09
C ASP A 401 -0.83 24.25 11.62
N PHE A 402 -0.67 24.26 10.29
CA PHE A 402 0.61 24.13 9.63
C PHE A 402 1.61 25.22 10.06
N THR A 403 2.83 24.81 10.40
CA THR A 403 3.96 25.71 10.67
C THR A 403 5.18 25.31 9.86
N GLU A 404 6.02 26.27 9.47
CA GLU A 404 7.28 25.99 8.76
C GLU A 404 8.27 25.19 9.62
N GLU A 405 8.20 25.34 10.94
CA GLU A 405 9.01 24.53 11.87
C GLU A 405 8.58 23.06 11.88
N ASP A 406 7.26 22.80 11.88
CA ASP A 406 6.72 21.45 11.76
C ASP A 406 7.11 20.80 10.43
N LYS A 407 7.07 21.58 9.34
CA LYS A 407 7.51 21.14 8.02
C LYS A 407 9.00 20.81 8.03
N ALA A 408 9.86 21.68 8.55
CA ALA A 408 11.29 21.42 8.63
C ALA A 408 11.60 20.16 9.46
N ARG A 409 10.86 19.93 10.55
CA ARG A 409 10.96 18.67 11.33
C ARG A 409 10.53 17.46 10.50
N PHE A 410 9.41 17.54 9.78
CA PHE A 410 8.95 16.46 8.89
C PHE A 410 10.01 16.12 7.82
N GLU A 411 10.63 17.15 7.22
CA GLU A 411 11.67 16.98 6.21
C GLU A 411 12.94 16.33 6.78
N ALA A 412 13.35 16.73 7.99
CA ALA A 412 14.49 16.14 8.71
C ALA A 412 14.22 14.69 9.12
N ASP A 413 13.05 14.41 9.70
CA ASP A 413 12.62 13.04 10.04
C ASP A 413 12.60 12.16 8.79
N GLY A 414 12.14 12.70 7.65
CA GLY A 414 12.12 12.00 6.37
C GLY A 414 13.51 11.62 5.88
N GLU A 415 14.48 12.52 5.97
CA GLU A 415 15.88 12.27 5.62
C GLU A 415 16.52 11.20 6.52
N GLU A 416 16.30 11.32 7.83
CA GLU A 416 16.81 10.33 8.78
C GLU A 416 16.20 8.95 8.53
N CYS A 417 14.89 8.87 8.28
CA CYS A 417 14.22 7.63 7.91
C CYS A 417 14.82 7.00 6.64
N TRP A 418 15.06 7.77 5.58
CA TRP A 418 15.71 7.28 4.36
C TRP A 418 17.09 6.70 4.66
N GLY A 419 17.92 7.44 5.39
CA GLY A 419 19.26 6.95 5.76
C GLY A 419 19.22 5.69 6.63
N MET A 420 18.26 5.57 7.56
CA MET A 420 18.08 4.38 8.39
C MET A 420 17.62 3.16 7.57
N MET A 421 16.68 3.35 6.64
CA MET A 421 16.14 2.25 5.83
C MET A 421 17.14 1.73 4.81
N GLU A 422 17.93 2.60 4.18
CA GLU A 422 19.01 2.15 3.28
C GLU A 422 20.11 1.39 4.05
N ARG A 423 20.52 1.88 5.23
CA ARG A 423 21.46 1.13 6.08
C ARG A 423 20.92 -0.26 6.44
N LEU A 424 19.66 -0.32 6.86
CA LEU A 424 19.01 -1.58 7.24
C LEU A 424 18.86 -2.53 6.04
N ARG A 425 18.52 -2.02 4.86
CA ARG A 425 18.46 -2.80 3.61
C ARG A 425 19.81 -3.43 3.30
N ILE A 426 20.87 -2.61 3.22
CA ILE A 426 22.23 -3.05 2.88
C ILE A 426 22.73 -4.09 3.89
N GLU A 427 22.48 -3.86 5.18
CA GLU A 427 22.86 -4.80 6.24
C GLU A 427 22.17 -6.17 6.07
N TRP A 428 20.87 -6.19 5.80
CA TRP A 428 20.13 -7.43 5.60
C TRP A 428 20.48 -8.13 4.28
N GLU A 429 20.66 -7.39 3.19
CA GLU A 429 21.13 -7.94 1.91
C GLU A 429 22.47 -8.66 2.09
N LYS A 430 23.44 -7.99 2.72
CA LYS A 430 24.75 -8.56 3.01
C LYS A 430 24.66 -9.83 3.85
N ARG A 431 23.82 -9.84 4.90
CA ARG A 431 23.65 -11.04 5.74
C ARG A 431 23.06 -12.23 5.00
N LEU A 432 22.06 -11.98 4.14
CA LEU A 432 21.45 -13.03 3.32
C LEU A 432 22.44 -13.56 2.27
N GLU A 433 23.31 -12.69 1.75
CA GLU A 433 24.40 -13.06 0.84
C GLU A 433 25.49 -13.87 1.54
N ASP A 434 25.99 -13.39 2.69
CA ASP A 434 27.00 -14.07 3.51
C ASP A 434 26.52 -15.47 3.96
N ALA A 435 25.21 -15.62 4.20
CA ALA A 435 24.58 -16.89 4.52
C ALA A 435 24.25 -17.76 3.29
N ALA A 436 24.44 -17.25 2.07
CA ALA A 436 24.14 -17.93 0.80
C ALA A 436 22.68 -18.42 0.66
N VAL A 437 21.72 -17.68 1.25
CA VAL A 437 20.29 -18.03 1.25
C VAL A 437 19.42 -17.05 0.46
N GLY A 438 19.96 -15.87 0.14
CA GLY A 438 19.26 -14.86 -0.66
C GLY A 438 19.21 -15.20 -2.15
N ALA A 439 18.16 -14.76 -2.84
CA ALA A 439 18.13 -14.82 -4.29
C ALA A 439 18.99 -13.69 -4.87
N ARG A 440 19.96 -14.03 -5.72
CA ARG A 440 20.78 -13.02 -6.41
C ARG A 440 19.92 -12.19 -7.35
N MET A 441 20.11 -10.87 -7.33
CA MET A 441 19.35 -9.89 -8.12
C MET A 441 20.08 -9.45 -9.39
N ASP A 442 21.02 -10.27 -9.86
CA ASP A 442 21.81 -10.10 -11.07
C ASP A 442 20.95 -10.00 -12.35
#